data_AF-A0A0V1MR45-F1
#
_entry.id   AF-A0A0V1MR45-F1
#
_cell.length_a   1.000
_cell.length_b   1.000
_cell.length_c   1.000
_cell.angle_alpha   90.00
_cell.angle_beta   90.00
_cell.angle_gamma   90.00
#
_symmetry.space_group_name_H-M   'P 1'
#
loop_
_entity.id
_entity.type
_entity.pdbx_description
1 polymer ?
#
loop_
_entity_poly.entity_id
_entity_poly.type
_entity_poly.pdbx_seq_one_letter_code
_entity_poly.pdbx_strand_id
1 'polypeptide(L)'
;MEHLILLAGIDSADVSKYSAYWELARQLYGPFECTTTMKSGNADVYVHEIPGGQYTNLQFQAYSLGLGDKFEQIKRKYVEADALLGKLIKVTPTSKIVGDLAQFMVHNNLDGPTLLKQASTLSFPESVVQFMQGLVGQPPYGFPEPLRTQILRHRERIDGRPGESLHPVDFESLRQELQQKHEKQIR
;
A
#
# COMPACT_ATOMS: atom_id res chain seq x y z
N MET A 1 -25.45 -22.27 -8.60
CA MET A 1 -25.98 -21.34 -9.62
C MET A 1 -26.53 -22.05 -10.87
N GLU A 2 -26.28 -23.35 -11.11
CA GLU A 2 -26.76 -24.06 -12.31
C GLU A 2 -28.29 -24.07 -12.52
N HIS A 3 -29.08 -23.85 -11.47
CA HIS A 3 -30.55 -23.77 -11.54
C HIS A 3 -31.13 -22.39 -11.17
N LEU A 4 -30.31 -21.34 -11.08
CA LEU A 4 -30.77 -19.97 -10.76
C LEU A 4 -30.61 -19.05 -11.97
N ILE A 5 -31.58 -18.18 -12.21
CA ILE A 5 -31.74 -17.27 -13.36
C ILE A 5 -30.58 -16.25 -13.55
N LEU A 6 -29.56 -16.25 -12.71
CA LEU A 6 -28.39 -15.35 -12.77
C LEU A 6 -27.16 -15.98 -13.47
N LEU A 7 -27.37 -16.86 -14.46
CA LEU A 7 -26.27 -17.56 -15.12
C LEU A 7 -25.47 -16.64 -16.06
N ALA A 8 -24.17 -16.52 -15.81
CA ALA A 8 -23.21 -15.79 -16.64
C ALA A 8 -22.99 -16.39 -18.05
N GLY A 9 -23.66 -17.51 -18.38
CA GLY A 9 -23.53 -18.17 -19.70
C GLY A 9 -22.18 -18.86 -19.94
N ILE A 10 -21.42 -19.15 -18.89
CA ILE A 10 -20.09 -19.78 -18.98
C ILE A 10 -20.20 -21.27 -18.68
N ASP A 11 -19.69 -22.12 -19.57
CA ASP A 11 -19.64 -23.57 -19.40
C ASP A 11 -18.64 -23.97 -18.29
N SER A 12 -19.11 -24.76 -17.32
CA SER A 12 -18.30 -25.22 -16.19
C SER A 12 -17.14 -26.12 -16.61
N ALA A 13 -17.29 -26.91 -17.68
CA ALA A 13 -16.22 -27.74 -18.22
C ALA A 13 -15.05 -26.91 -18.76
N ASP A 14 -15.34 -25.76 -19.36
CA ASP A 14 -14.31 -24.85 -19.86
C ASP A 14 -13.62 -24.10 -18.71
N VAL A 15 -14.35 -23.73 -17.66
CA VAL A 15 -13.75 -23.19 -16.42
C VAL A 15 -12.80 -24.19 -15.78
N SER A 16 -13.16 -25.48 -15.73
CA SER A 16 -12.28 -26.53 -15.20
C SER A 16 -10.99 -26.69 -16.01
N LYS A 17 -11.07 -26.73 -17.35
CA LYS A 17 -9.87 -26.78 -18.21
C LYS A 17 -8.98 -25.55 -18.02
N TYR A 18 -9.59 -24.37 -17.93
CA TYR A 18 -8.88 -23.11 -17.67
C TYR A 18 -8.17 -23.13 -16.31
N SER A 19 -8.83 -23.64 -15.26
CA SER A 19 -8.24 -23.78 -13.93
C SER A 19 -7.06 -24.76 -13.92
N ALA A 20 -7.16 -25.89 -14.64
CA ALA A 20 -6.08 -26.88 -14.71
C ALA A 20 -4.81 -26.31 -15.37
N TYR A 21 -4.96 -25.46 -16.39
CA TYR A 21 -3.83 -24.72 -16.96
C TYR A 21 -3.17 -23.82 -15.91
N TRP A 22 -3.95 -23.04 -15.16
CA TRP A 22 -3.41 -22.14 -14.15
C TRP A 22 -2.79 -22.87 -12.96
N GLU A 23 -3.28 -24.05 -12.58
CA GLU A 23 -2.65 -24.88 -11.56
C GLU A 23 -1.23 -25.28 -11.96
N LEU A 24 -1.02 -25.68 -13.22
CA LEU A 24 0.31 -26.00 -13.75
C LEU A 24 1.18 -24.75 -13.89
N ALA A 25 0.64 -23.67 -14.46
CA ALA A 25 1.38 -22.41 -14.63
C ALA A 25 1.85 -21.83 -13.29
N ARG A 26 1.01 -21.93 -12.25
CA ARG A 26 1.29 -21.46 -10.89
C ARG A 26 2.54 -22.12 -10.28
N GLN A 27 2.82 -23.38 -10.62
CA GLN A 27 4.02 -24.08 -10.13
C GLN A 27 5.33 -23.41 -10.56
N LEU A 28 5.35 -22.71 -11.70
CA LEU A 28 6.51 -21.94 -12.18
C LEU A 28 6.86 -20.76 -11.26
N TYR A 29 5.89 -20.31 -10.44
CA TYR A 29 6.01 -19.15 -9.56
C TYR A 29 6.18 -19.54 -8.08
N GLY A 30 6.55 -20.79 -7.78
CA GLY A 30 6.77 -21.30 -6.43
C GLY A 30 7.53 -20.36 -5.47
N PRO A 31 8.63 -19.69 -5.89
CA PRO A 31 9.35 -18.73 -5.05
C PRO A 31 8.55 -17.50 -4.60
N PHE A 32 7.43 -17.18 -5.26
CA PHE A 32 6.57 -16.03 -5.00
C PHE A 32 5.25 -16.42 -4.34
N GLU A 33 5.06 -17.71 -4.02
CA GLU A 33 3.81 -18.21 -3.49
C GLU A 33 3.52 -17.70 -2.07
N CYS A 34 2.49 -16.85 -1.97
CA CYS A 34 1.97 -16.42 -0.68
C CYS A 34 1.46 -17.59 0.18
N THR A 35 1.13 -18.74 -0.44
CA THR A 35 0.70 -19.93 0.29
C THR A 35 1.79 -20.55 1.14
N THR A 36 3.04 -20.13 0.99
CA THR A 36 4.13 -20.50 1.90
C THR A 36 3.83 -20.01 3.32
N THR A 37 3.35 -18.77 3.46
CA THR A 37 3.10 -18.09 4.75
C THR A 37 1.63 -17.92 5.09
N MET A 38 0.72 -17.99 4.11
CA MET A 38 -0.73 -17.80 4.29
C MET A 38 -1.50 -19.05 3.85
N LYS A 39 -2.14 -19.76 4.78
CA LYS A 39 -2.83 -21.03 4.49
C LYS A 39 -4.34 -20.90 4.29
N SER A 40 -4.92 -19.77 4.68
CA SER A 40 -6.35 -19.50 4.60
C SER A 40 -6.61 -18.01 4.47
N GLY A 41 -7.87 -17.65 4.20
CA GLY A 41 -8.35 -16.30 4.51
C GLY A 41 -8.37 -16.06 6.03
N ASN A 42 -8.57 -14.81 6.43
CA ASN A 42 -8.64 -14.42 7.83
C ASN A 42 -9.75 -13.39 8.07
N ALA A 43 -10.53 -13.59 9.14
CA ALA A 43 -11.66 -12.74 9.50
C ALA A 43 -11.24 -11.42 10.15
N ASP A 44 -9.99 -11.32 10.61
CA ASP A 44 -9.45 -10.07 11.17
C ASP A 44 -9.33 -8.93 10.14
N VAL A 45 -9.57 -9.20 8.85
CA VAL A 45 -9.76 -8.17 7.81
C VAL A 45 -10.82 -7.15 8.19
N TYR A 46 -11.84 -7.52 8.95
CA TYR A 46 -12.87 -6.62 9.46
C TYR A 46 -12.37 -5.68 10.58
N VAL A 47 -11.17 -5.92 11.09
CA VAL A 47 -10.53 -5.10 12.13
C VAL A 47 -9.45 -4.23 11.52
N HIS A 48 -8.49 -4.82 10.80
CA HIS A 48 -7.34 -4.10 10.28
C HIS A 48 -7.58 -3.47 8.90
N GLU A 49 -8.59 -3.94 8.16
CA GLU A 49 -8.99 -3.38 6.85
C GLU A 49 -7.79 -3.25 5.88
N ILE A 50 -6.90 -4.24 5.90
CA ILE A 50 -5.73 -4.29 5.01
C ILE A 50 -6.24 -4.89 3.70
N PRO A 51 -6.10 -4.20 2.55
CA PRO A 51 -6.50 -4.74 1.25
C PRO A 51 -5.81 -6.06 0.94
N GLY A 52 -6.50 -7.00 0.28
CA GLY A 52 -6.00 -8.36 0.07
C GLY A 52 -4.61 -8.43 -0.57
N GLY A 53 -4.38 -7.70 -1.67
CA GLY A 53 -3.07 -7.64 -2.32
C GLY A 53 -1.98 -6.98 -1.47
N GLN A 54 -2.34 -6.12 -0.52
CA GLN A 54 -1.39 -5.58 0.43
C GLN A 54 -1.10 -6.56 1.57
N TYR A 55 -2.08 -7.34 2.02
CA TYR A 55 -1.92 -8.24 3.17
C TYR A 55 -0.79 -9.24 2.93
N THR A 56 -0.81 -9.92 1.79
CA THR A 56 0.22 -10.91 1.42
C THR A 56 1.59 -10.24 1.22
N ASN A 57 1.63 -9.06 0.61
CA ASN A 57 2.86 -8.29 0.43
C ASN A 57 3.45 -7.80 1.76
N LEU A 58 2.61 -7.29 2.67
CA LEU A 58 3.01 -6.80 3.99
C LEU A 58 3.53 -7.95 4.85
N GLN A 59 2.90 -9.12 4.75
CA GLN A 59 3.39 -10.34 5.40
C GLN A 59 4.78 -10.71 4.88
N PHE A 60 4.96 -10.77 3.56
CA PHE A 60 6.25 -11.07 2.95
C PHE A 60 7.34 -10.05 3.32
N GLN A 61 7.00 -8.76 3.35
CA GLN A 61 7.90 -7.69 3.82
C GLN A 61 8.31 -7.89 5.28
N ALA A 62 7.36 -8.21 6.16
CA ALA A 62 7.64 -8.50 7.56
C ALA A 62 8.62 -9.68 7.70
N TYR A 63 8.39 -10.78 6.97
CA TYR A 63 9.33 -11.92 6.95
C TYR A 63 10.71 -11.52 6.45
N SER A 64 10.79 -10.76 5.35
CA SER A 64 12.06 -10.31 4.75
C SER A 64 12.87 -9.39 5.68
N LEU A 65 12.20 -8.65 6.56
CA LEU A 65 12.83 -7.78 7.56
C LEU A 65 13.15 -8.49 8.89
N GLY A 66 12.96 -9.81 8.97
CA GLY A 66 13.13 -10.57 10.23
C GLY A 66 12.04 -10.27 11.27
N LEU A 67 10.91 -9.71 10.84
CA LEU A 67 9.74 -9.37 11.66
C LEU A 67 8.57 -10.34 11.44
N GLY A 68 8.80 -11.52 10.87
CA GLY A 68 7.75 -12.52 10.59
C GLY A 68 6.92 -12.86 11.83
N ASP A 69 7.58 -13.11 12.96
CA ASP A 69 6.93 -13.41 14.25
C ASP A 69 6.18 -12.20 14.84
N LYS A 70 6.42 -11.00 14.31
CA LYS A 70 5.77 -9.75 14.72
C LYS A 70 4.64 -9.35 13.79
N PHE A 71 4.23 -10.20 12.83
CA PHE A 71 3.19 -9.83 11.88
C PHE A 71 1.84 -9.50 12.57
N GLU A 72 1.50 -10.22 13.64
CA GLU A 72 0.33 -9.88 14.48
C GLU A 72 0.44 -8.48 15.10
N GLN A 73 1.65 -8.10 15.53
CA GLN A 73 1.92 -6.77 16.06
C GLN A 73 1.78 -5.71 14.96
N ILE A 74 2.26 -6.00 13.74
CA ILE A 74 2.12 -5.12 12.57
C ILE A 74 0.65 -4.88 12.26
N LYS A 75 -0.21 -5.92 12.26
CA LYS A 75 -1.67 -5.74 12.04
C LYS A 75 -2.32 -4.85 13.10
N ARG A 76 -1.94 -5.00 14.37
CA ARG A 76 -2.43 -4.11 15.45
C ARG A 76 -1.95 -2.67 15.26
N LYS A 77 -0.69 -2.48 14.90
CA LYS A 77 -0.14 -1.15 14.59
C LYS A 77 -0.71 -0.55 13.32
N TYR A 78 -1.18 -1.36 12.39
CA TYR A 78 -1.88 -0.89 11.19
C TYR A 78 -3.20 -0.20 11.54
N VAL A 79 -3.98 -0.76 12.46
CA VAL A 79 -5.20 -0.12 12.99
C VAL A 79 -4.87 1.19 13.69
N GLU A 80 -3.82 1.20 14.51
CA GLU A 80 -3.39 2.40 15.23
C GLU A 80 -2.87 3.49 14.30
N ALA A 81 -2.06 3.11 13.30
CA ALA A 81 -1.57 3.99 12.24
C ALA A 81 -2.73 4.60 11.44
N ASP A 82 -3.73 3.80 11.06
CA ASP A 82 -4.91 4.29 10.36
C ASP A 82 -5.68 5.32 11.20
N ALA A 83 -5.87 5.05 12.49
CA ALA A 83 -6.50 5.99 13.41
C ALA A 83 -5.69 7.30 13.55
N LEU A 84 -4.36 7.22 13.68
CA LEU A 84 -3.46 8.38 13.75
C LEU A 84 -3.50 9.22 12.47
N LEU A 85 -3.68 8.57 11.32
CA LEU A 85 -3.76 9.22 10.01
C LEU A 85 -5.17 9.76 9.67
N GLY A 86 -6.15 9.58 10.57
CA GLY A 86 -7.51 10.10 10.40
C GLY A 86 -8.50 9.14 9.75
N LYS A 87 -8.30 7.82 9.90
CA LYS A 87 -9.15 6.75 9.35
C LYS A 87 -9.32 6.84 7.84
N LEU A 88 -8.26 6.49 7.13
CA LEU A 88 -8.21 6.61 5.69
C LEU A 88 -9.04 5.52 5.00
N ILE A 89 -9.52 5.85 3.80
CA ILE A 89 -9.88 4.83 2.82
C ILE A 89 -8.57 4.25 2.32
N LYS A 90 -8.37 2.95 2.56
CA LYS A 90 -7.10 2.27 2.34
C LYS A 90 -7.11 1.55 0.99
N VAL A 91 -6.52 2.20 -0.01
CA VAL A 91 -6.21 1.62 -1.34
C VAL A 91 -4.86 2.18 -1.78
N THR A 92 -4.23 1.64 -2.83
CA THR A 92 -2.99 2.27 -3.34
C THR A 92 -3.28 3.72 -3.77
N PRO A 93 -2.53 4.73 -3.29
CA PRO A 93 -1.32 4.66 -2.47
C PRO A 93 -1.50 4.75 -0.94
N THR A 94 -2.66 5.18 -0.42
CA THR A 94 -2.93 5.40 1.02
C THR A 94 -2.71 4.16 1.88
N SER A 95 -3.06 2.98 1.37
CA SER A 95 -2.88 1.74 2.12
C SER A 95 -1.39 1.44 2.38
N LYS A 96 -0.51 1.74 1.42
CA LYS A 96 0.94 1.68 1.61
C LYS A 96 1.42 2.65 2.70
N ILE A 97 0.90 3.88 2.71
CA ILE A 97 1.25 4.88 3.72
C ILE A 97 0.93 4.40 5.14
N VAL A 98 -0.27 3.82 5.34
CA VAL A 98 -0.66 3.21 6.62
C VAL A 98 0.27 2.05 6.99
N GLY A 99 0.61 1.20 6.00
CA GLY A 99 1.52 0.07 6.19
C GLY A 99 2.94 0.48 6.57
N ASP A 100 3.49 1.50 5.93
CA ASP A 100 4.82 2.04 6.22
C ASP A 100 4.87 2.63 7.64
N LEU A 101 3.82 3.37 8.05
CA LEU A 101 3.70 3.89 9.42
C LEU A 101 3.60 2.76 10.45
N ALA A 102 2.80 1.73 10.18
CA ALA A 102 2.66 0.59 11.08
C ALA A 102 3.98 -0.15 11.29
N GLN A 103 4.73 -0.40 10.21
CA GLN A 103 6.05 -1.02 10.27
C GLN A 103 7.05 -0.13 11.01
N PHE A 104 7.02 1.18 10.76
CA PHE A 104 7.83 2.16 11.50
C PHE A 104 7.55 2.13 13.01
N MET A 105 6.28 2.04 13.40
CA MET A 105 5.88 1.93 14.81
C MET A 105 6.37 0.63 15.45
N VAL A 106 6.28 -0.50 14.75
CA VAL A 106 6.80 -1.79 15.25
C VAL A 106 8.32 -1.76 15.39
N HIS A 107 9.03 -1.26 14.38
CA HIS A 107 10.49 -1.21 14.38
C HIS A 107 11.05 -0.36 15.53
N ASN A 108 10.41 0.78 15.81
CA ASN A 108 10.82 1.73 16.84
C ASN A 108 10.15 1.49 18.21
N ASN A 109 9.38 0.40 18.36
CA ASN A 109 8.60 0.09 19.57
C ASN A 109 7.70 1.26 20.03
N LEU A 110 7.05 1.94 19.09
CA LEU A 110 6.18 3.09 19.35
C LEU A 110 4.71 2.67 19.50
N ASP A 111 4.03 3.22 20.51
CA ASP A 111 2.57 3.37 20.52
C ASP A 111 2.15 4.76 20.04
N GLY A 112 0.86 4.92 19.76
CA GLY A 112 0.28 6.14 19.25
C GLY A 112 0.50 7.33 20.18
N PRO A 113 0.26 7.20 21.50
CA PRO A 113 0.57 8.27 22.44
C PRO A 113 2.05 8.70 22.43
N THR A 114 2.99 7.75 22.37
CA THR A 114 4.43 8.03 22.32
C THR A 114 4.81 8.66 21.00
N LEU A 115 4.28 8.15 19.88
CA LEU A 115 4.48 8.72 18.55
C LEU A 115 4.01 10.17 18.50
N LEU A 116 2.82 10.48 19.01
CA LEU A 116 2.27 11.85 19.04
C LEU A 116 3.13 12.78 19.90
N LYS A 117 3.67 12.31 21.03
CA LYS A 117 4.56 13.11 21.87
C LYS A 117 5.91 13.39 21.20
N GLN A 118 6.40 12.48 20.36
CA GLN A 118 7.72 12.53 19.76
C GLN A 118 7.70 12.89 18.26
N ALA A 119 6.54 13.18 17.66
CA ALA A 119 6.45 13.31 16.20
C ALA A 119 7.33 14.45 15.64
N SER A 120 7.60 15.48 16.43
CA SER A 120 8.51 16.58 16.06
C SER A 120 9.99 16.16 15.97
N THR A 121 10.39 15.00 16.52
CA THR A 121 11.78 14.52 16.49
C THR A 121 11.96 13.25 15.67
N LEU A 122 10.90 12.44 15.54
CA LEU A 122 10.92 11.19 14.77
C LEU A 122 11.16 11.42 13.27
N SER A 123 11.91 10.51 12.66
CA SER A 123 12.14 10.47 11.21
C SER A 123 11.14 9.52 10.55
N PHE A 124 9.99 10.05 10.17
CA PHE A 124 8.90 9.29 9.56
C PHE A 124 9.28 8.74 8.18
N PRO A 125 8.66 7.63 7.74
CA PRO A 125 8.77 7.16 6.36
C PRO A 125 8.37 8.26 5.38
N GLU A 126 9.10 8.39 4.28
CA GLU A 126 8.88 9.46 3.30
C GLU A 126 7.45 9.43 2.72
N SER A 127 6.84 8.25 2.56
CA SER A 127 5.44 8.11 2.14
C SER A 127 4.45 8.80 3.10
N VAL A 128 4.69 8.72 4.40
CA VAL A 128 3.89 9.39 5.44
C VAL A 128 4.10 10.90 5.37
N VAL A 129 5.34 11.34 5.18
CA VAL A 129 5.65 12.77 5.05
C VAL A 129 4.99 13.36 3.81
N GLN A 130 5.12 12.70 2.66
CA GLN A 130 4.51 13.12 1.39
C GLN A 130 2.98 13.13 1.46
N PHE A 131 2.38 12.14 2.15
CA PHE A 131 0.97 12.18 2.49
C PHE A 131 0.61 13.44 3.27
N MET A 132 1.30 13.70 4.38
CA MET A 132 1.06 14.89 5.20
C MET A 132 1.29 16.21 4.45
N GLN A 133 2.19 16.23 3.46
CA GLN A 133 2.38 17.38 2.58
C GLN A 133 1.16 17.64 1.69
N GLY A 134 0.40 16.59 1.34
CA GLY A 134 -0.72 16.68 0.39
C GLY A 134 -0.39 16.17 -1.01
N LEU A 135 0.79 15.55 -1.23
CA LEU A 135 1.24 15.08 -2.55
C LEU A 135 0.34 13.99 -3.17
N VAL A 136 -0.42 13.27 -2.34
CA VAL A 136 -1.35 12.22 -2.78
C VAL A 136 -2.81 12.66 -2.70
N GLY A 137 -3.04 13.97 -2.55
CA GLY A 137 -4.37 14.56 -2.40
C GLY A 137 -4.73 14.90 -0.96
N GLN A 138 -5.98 15.30 -0.77
CA GLN A 138 -6.52 15.76 0.51
C GLN A 138 -7.49 14.71 1.07
N PRO A 139 -7.35 14.27 2.33
CA PRO A 139 -8.35 13.42 2.97
C PRO A 139 -9.68 14.19 3.16
N PRO A 140 -10.85 13.53 3.06
CA PRO A 140 -12.16 14.20 3.10
C PRO A 140 -12.43 15.07 4.33
N TYR A 141 -11.83 14.70 5.47
CA TYR A 141 -12.02 15.39 6.75
C TYR A 141 -10.79 16.23 7.17
N GLY A 142 -9.87 16.48 6.22
CA GLY A 142 -8.62 17.16 6.50
C GLY A 142 -7.58 16.27 7.17
N PHE A 143 -6.35 16.79 7.27
CA PHE A 143 -5.24 16.09 7.89
C PHE A 143 -5.32 16.14 9.42
N PRO A 144 -4.83 15.10 10.12
CA PRO A 144 -4.84 15.08 11.58
C PRO A 144 -3.85 16.10 12.15
N GLU A 145 -4.35 17.17 12.76
CA GLU A 145 -3.56 18.11 13.56
C GLU A 145 -3.63 17.74 15.05
N PRO A 146 -2.55 17.93 15.85
CA PRO A 146 -1.29 18.61 15.51
C PRO A 146 -0.24 17.70 14.81
N LEU A 147 -0.58 16.44 14.52
CA LEU A 147 0.38 15.47 13.98
C LEU A 147 0.98 15.91 12.64
N ARG A 148 0.16 16.39 11.70
CA ARG A 148 0.63 16.92 10.40
C ARG A 148 1.66 18.02 10.61
N THR A 149 1.36 19.01 11.45
CA THR A 149 2.31 20.11 11.74
C THR A 149 3.62 19.60 12.30
N GLN A 150 3.59 18.65 13.22
CA GLN A 150 4.81 18.09 13.84
C GLN A 150 5.64 17.26 12.86
N ILE A 151 5.00 16.50 11.96
CA ILE A 151 5.69 15.72 10.91
C ILE A 151 6.36 16.66 9.89
N LEU A 152 5.62 17.67 9.42
CA LEU A 152 6.11 18.54 8.36
C LEU A 152 7.17 19.52 8.82
N ARG A 153 7.06 20.03 10.06
CA ARG A 153 7.95 21.06 10.61
C ARG A 153 7.99 22.30 9.69
N HIS A 154 9.00 22.39 8.84
CA HIS A 154 9.21 23.48 7.88
C HIS A 154 8.98 23.06 6.42
N ARG A 155 8.57 21.82 6.15
CA ARG A 155 8.28 21.34 4.80
C ARG A 155 7.01 22.00 4.24
N GLU A 156 7.02 22.27 2.95
CA GLU A 156 5.90 22.89 2.24
C GLU A 156 4.66 22.00 2.22
N ARG A 157 3.50 22.65 2.31
CA ARG A 157 2.18 22.04 2.18
C ARG A 157 1.66 22.30 0.77
N ILE A 158 1.04 21.29 0.20
CA ILE A 158 0.30 21.36 -1.05
C ILE A 158 -1.18 21.37 -0.69
N ASP A 159 -1.85 22.44 -1.08
CA ASP A 159 -3.29 22.57 -0.96
C ASP A 159 -3.93 22.31 -2.32
N GLY A 160 -5.11 21.68 -2.33
CA GLY A 160 -5.80 21.32 -3.57
C GLY A 160 -5.20 20.09 -4.27
N ARG A 161 -5.30 20.07 -5.61
CA ARG A 161 -4.91 18.92 -6.44
C ARG A 161 -3.43 19.03 -6.82
N PRO A 162 -2.56 18.09 -6.41
CA PRO A 162 -1.12 18.18 -6.66
C PRO A 162 -0.73 18.34 -8.13
N GLY A 163 -1.48 17.71 -9.04
CA GLY A 163 -1.25 17.81 -10.48
C GLY A 163 -1.62 19.15 -11.11
N GLU A 164 -2.03 20.17 -10.35
CA GLU A 164 -2.26 21.54 -10.86
C GLU A 164 -0.97 22.35 -10.95
N SER A 165 -0.03 22.11 -10.04
CA SER A 165 1.25 22.82 -10.01
C SER A 165 2.38 22.08 -10.74
N LEU A 166 2.14 20.83 -11.16
CA LEU A 166 3.14 20.07 -11.93
C LEU A 166 3.28 20.63 -13.34
N HIS A 167 4.53 20.86 -13.75
CA HIS A 167 4.83 21.24 -15.12
C HIS A 167 4.41 20.13 -16.10
N PRO A 168 3.84 20.48 -17.27
CA PRO A 168 3.58 19.50 -18.32
C PRO A 168 4.88 18.78 -18.72
N VAL A 169 4.78 17.47 -18.91
CA VAL A 169 5.91 16.66 -19.37
C VAL A 169 6.15 16.94 -20.86
N ASP A 170 7.38 17.28 -21.22
CA ASP A 170 7.81 17.32 -22.63
C ASP A 170 8.13 15.90 -23.11
N PHE A 171 7.15 15.29 -23.77
CA PHE A 171 7.29 13.93 -24.29
C PHE A 171 8.26 13.82 -25.48
N GLU A 172 8.52 14.91 -26.21
CA GLU A 172 9.43 14.90 -27.35
C GLU A 172 10.88 14.93 -26.87
N SER A 173 11.19 15.83 -25.92
CA SER A 173 12.52 15.83 -25.27
C SER A 173 12.80 14.48 -24.61
N LEU A 174 11.83 13.94 -23.85
CA LEU A 174 11.97 12.65 -23.19
C LEU A 174 12.19 11.51 -24.21
N ARG A 175 11.49 11.54 -25.35
CA ARG A 175 11.67 10.54 -26.41
C ARG A 175 13.08 10.59 -26.97
N GLN A 176 13.60 11.78 -27.27
CA GLN A 176 14.94 11.97 -27.82
C GLN A 176 16.02 11.53 -26.83
N GLU A 177 15.89 11.93 -25.55
CA GLU A 177 16.80 11.51 -24.48
C GLU A 177 16.87 9.97 -24.36
N LEU A 178 15.72 9.30 -24.36
CA LEU A 178 15.66 7.85 -24.26
C LEU A 178 16.23 7.16 -25.51
N GLN A 179 16.00 7.70 -26.71
CA GLN A 179 16.58 7.17 -27.94
C GLN A 179 18.10 7.32 -27.97
N GLN A 180 18.62 8.47 -27.56
CA GLN A 180 20.07 8.71 -27.44
C GLN A 180 20.70 7.75 -26.42
N LYS A 181 20.06 7.56 -25.28
CA LYS A 181 20.57 6.70 -24.20
C LYS A 181 20.58 5.21 -24.55
N HIS A 182 19.63 4.75 -25.36
CA HIS A 182 19.42 3.32 -25.62
C HIS A 182 19.73 2.87 -27.05
N GLU A 183 20.25 3.78 -27.90
CA GLU A 183 20.73 3.52 -29.27
C GLU A 183 19.72 2.76 -30.16
N LYS A 184 18.43 2.87 -29.87
CA LYS A 184 17.34 2.24 -30.63
C LYS A 184 16.20 3.25 -30.78
N GLN A 185 15.59 3.26 -31.96
CA GLN A 185 14.28 3.88 -32.10
C GLN A 185 13.31 3.16 -31.18
N ILE A 186 12.91 3.83 -30.10
CA ILE A 186 11.76 3.43 -29.29
C ILE A 186 10.56 3.60 -30.22
N ARG A 187 9.93 2.48 -30.60
CA ARG A 187 8.69 2.46 -31.39
C ARG A 187 7.53 2.85 -30.49
#